data_AF-A0A316KCX5-F1
#
_entry.id   AF-A0A316KCX5-F1
#
_cell.length_a   1.000
_cell.length_b   1.000
_cell.length_c   1.000
_cell.angle_alpha   90.00
_cell.angle_beta   90.00
_cell.angle_gamma   90.00
#
_symmetry.space_group_name_H-M   'P 1'
#
loop_
_entity.id
_entity.type
_entity.pdbx_description
1 polymer ?
#
loop_
_entity_poly.entity_id
_entity_poly.type
_entity_poly.pdbx_seq_one_letter_code
_entity_poly.pdbx_strand_id
1 'polypeptide(L)'
;MVKYTISITFIELKNEIMKKLLLMMVGVLAGAASFAQSYNVTFQVDMNQYGGTFTTPEVNGTFNGWCGNCNAMSDANADGIWDVTVNIPAGTHEFKFAHDAWTGQENFAGGEPCTVTNGGFTNRSLNVVADTVLDVVCWESCAACGTPPMNYNVTFQVDMNQYGGTFTTPEVNGTFNGWCGNCNAMSDANADGIWDITVNLPAGSIEYKYAHDSWTGQENLTPGSSCTVTNGGFTNRFLDIQADTILPAVCWEECVACGTTVDTNYVTFQVDMTQYGGTFTTPEINGDFNGWCGGCNPMSDANADGIWDVTLPFTQDSIEFKYAYDAWTGQENLTPGSSCTKTTSGFTNRFLIITADTTLPVVCWDSCVACSTTPPPPVDTNYVTFQVDMNQYGGTFTTPEVNGTFNGWCGNCNPMTDANADGIWEATLPITADTIEFKYAYDNWTGQENLTPGLSCTATNGGFTNRFAVITSDTTFAVVCWDSCVACVDTTMNVGELDVFGNVSIYPNPAQDQITIAADANGLTNVSIEIIGALGQTVLSTSSAAAKLNEAIDVSSLENGFYVVVIRSEEGIHESKFMIAR
;
A
#
# COMPACT_ATOMS: atom_id res chain seq x y z
N MET A 1 -53.94 -36.37 -31.15
CA MET A 1 -53.83 -35.36 -30.07
C MET A 1 -52.50 -35.45 -29.31
N VAL A 2 -51.37 -35.82 -29.97
CA VAL A 2 -50.07 -36.10 -29.30
C VAL A 2 -48.90 -35.32 -29.93
N LYS A 3 -49.12 -34.53 -31.00
CA LYS A 3 -48.05 -33.77 -31.67
C LYS A 3 -47.87 -32.32 -31.19
N TYR A 4 -48.78 -31.78 -30.37
CA TYR A 4 -48.72 -30.38 -29.93
C TYR A 4 -48.18 -30.17 -28.51
N THR A 5 -48.07 -31.23 -27.70
CA THR A 5 -47.65 -31.10 -26.30
C THR A 5 -46.13 -30.98 -26.16
N ILE A 6 -45.34 -31.56 -27.08
CA ILE A 6 -43.86 -31.57 -26.97
C ILE A 6 -43.24 -30.20 -27.33
N SER A 7 -43.85 -29.43 -28.23
CA SER A 7 -43.32 -28.12 -28.64
C SER A 7 -43.50 -27.02 -27.58
N ILE A 8 -44.52 -27.11 -26.73
CA ILE A 8 -44.79 -26.08 -25.70
C ILE A 8 -43.83 -26.23 -24.52
N THR A 9 -43.54 -27.48 -24.11
CA THR A 9 -42.63 -27.77 -23.00
C THR A 9 -41.17 -27.39 -23.29
N PHE A 10 -40.72 -27.47 -24.55
CA PHE A 10 -39.38 -27.05 -24.96
C PHE A 10 -39.20 -25.52 -25.01
N ILE A 11 -40.28 -24.76 -25.24
CA ILE A 11 -40.24 -23.29 -25.28
C ILE A 11 -40.25 -22.70 -23.86
N GLU A 12 -41.02 -23.28 -22.94
CA GLU A 12 -41.05 -22.87 -21.54
C GLU A 12 -39.74 -23.17 -20.81
N LEU A 13 -39.11 -24.33 -21.07
CA LEU A 13 -37.80 -24.67 -20.50
C LEU A 13 -36.70 -23.71 -20.97
N LYS A 14 -36.75 -23.27 -22.24
CA LYS A 14 -35.76 -22.36 -22.84
C LYS A 14 -35.87 -20.93 -22.27
N ASN A 15 -37.07 -20.47 -21.91
CA ASN A 15 -37.31 -19.16 -21.31
C ASN A 15 -36.91 -19.09 -19.82
N GLU A 16 -37.12 -20.17 -19.06
CA GLU A 16 -36.66 -20.28 -17.66
C GLU A 16 -35.13 -20.35 -17.56
N ILE A 17 -34.47 -21.10 -18.45
CA ILE A 17 -33.01 -21.18 -18.52
C ILE A 17 -32.41 -19.84 -18.94
N MET A 18 -33.03 -19.11 -19.87
CA MET A 18 -32.56 -17.81 -20.35
C MET A 18 -32.78 -16.69 -19.30
N LYS A 19 -33.85 -16.75 -18.50
CA LYS A 19 -34.05 -15.85 -17.35
C LYS A 19 -33.04 -16.13 -16.23
N LYS A 20 -32.70 -17.39 -15.95
CA LYS A 20 -31.67 -17.77 -14.98
C LYS A 20 -30.26 -17.40 -15.44
N LEU A 21 -29.96 -17.52 -16.75
CA LEU A 21 -28.70 -17.02 -17.33
C LEU A 21 -28.61 -15.49 -17.28
N LEU A 22 -29.71 -14.76 -17.49
CA LEU A 22 -29.72 -13.30 -17.43
C LEU A 22 -29.62 -12.78 -15.99
N LEU A 23 -30.22 -13.48 -15.01
CA LEU A 23 -30.06 -13.18 -13.57
C LEU A 23 -28.65 -13.51 -13.06
N MET A 24 -28.01 -14.56 -13.58
CA MET A 24 -26.59 -14.86 -13.33
C MET A 24 -25.66 -13.81 -13.97
N MET A 25 -25.97 -13.31 -15.17
CA MET A 25 -25.16 -12.26 -15.81
C MET A 25 -25.27 -10.89 -15.14
N VAL A 26 -26.39 -10.55 -14.49
CA VAL A 26 -26.51 -9.30 -13.70
C VAL A 26 -25.89 -9.45 -12.30
N GLY A 27 -25.85 -10.66 -11.73
CA GLY A 27 -25.20 -10.92 -10.44
C GLY A 27 -23.67 -11.02 -10.49
N VAL A 28 -23.10 -11.42 -11.63
CA VAL A 28 -21.63 -11.56 -11.81
C VAL A 28 -20.94 -10.22 -12.09
N LEU A 29 -21.67 -9.17 -12.43
CA LEU A 29 -21.12 -7.83 -12.72
C LEU A 29 -20.94 -6.92 -11.49
N ALA A 30 -21.24 -7.37 -10.27
CA ALA A 30 -21.11 -6.57 -9.05
C ALA A 30 -20.06 -7.08 -8.04
N GLY A 31 -19.28 -8.12 -8.39
CA GLY A 31 -18.47 -8.88 -7.42
C GLY A 31 -16.95 -8.81 -7.58
N ALA A 32 -16.40 -7.82 -8.29
CA ALA A 32 -14.95 -7.64 -8.42
C ALA A 32 -14.55 -6.25 -7.92
N ALA A 33 -14.74 -6.00 -6.62
CA ALA A 33 -13.97 -4.97 -5.93
C ALA A 33 -12.66 -5.61 -5.49
N SER A 34 -11.62 -5.46 -6.30
CA SER A 34 -10.24 -5.66 -5.86
C SER A 34 -10.00 -4.77 -4.64
N PHE A 35 -9.87 -5.36 -3.45
CA PHE A 35 -9.41 -4.61 -2.28
C PHE A 35 -7.98 -4.17 -2.56
N ALA A 36 -7.77 -2.86 -2.73
CA ALA A 36 -6.43 -2.32 -2.81
C ALA A 36 -5.73 -2.61 -1.48
N GLN A 37 -4.64 -3.38 -1.52
CA GLN A 37 -3.76 -3.60 -0.37
C GLN A 37 -3.42 -2.24 0.22
N SER A 38 -3.60 -2.04 1.52
CA SER A 38 -3.38 -0.75 2.16
C SER A 38 -2.29 -0.88 3.23
N TYR A 39 -1.51 0.18 3.40
CA TYR A 39 -0.31 0.21 4.23
C TYR A 39 -0.40 1.36 5.23
N ASN A 40 0.22 1.20 6.41
CA ASN A 40 0.32 2.25 7.41
C ASN A 40 1.39 3.26 6.99
N VAL A 41 0.98 4.50 6.75
CA VAL A 41 1.89 5.61 6.41
C VAL A 41 1.87 6.62 7.54
N THR A 42 3.02 6.85 8.16
CA THR A 42 3.19 7.91 9.16
C THR A 42 3.66 9.18 8.47
N PHE A 43 2.83 10.21 8.49
CA PHE A 43 3.14 11.54 8.00
C PHE A 43 3.72 12.37 9.13
N GLN A 44 4.72 13.21 8.84
CA GLN A 44 5.37 14.06 9.83
C GLN A 44 5.60 15.47 9.27
N VAL A 45 5.18 16.50 10.00
CA VAL A 45 5.41 17.91 9.62
C VAL A 45 5.90 18.73 10.81
N ASP A 46 7.00 19.45 10.62
CA ASP A 46 7.53 20.40 11.60
C ASP A 46 6.84 21.76 11.43
N MET A 47 6.11 22.15 12.48
CA MET A 47 5.35 23.40 12.56
C MET A 47 6.09 24.52 13.30
N ASN A 48 7.31 24.29 13.80
CA ASN A 48 8.03 25.27 14.63
C ASN A 48 8.33 26.59 13.91
N GLN A 49 8.40 26.56 12.58
CA GLN A 49 8.66 27.75 11.75
C GLN A 49 7.39 28.37 11.16
N TYR A 50 6.21 27.79 11.42
CA TYR A 50 4.96 28.34 10.94
C TYR A 50 4.66 29.67 11.64
N GLY A 51 4.63 30.76 10.87
CA GLY A 51 4.49 32.12 11.41
C GLY A 51 3.05 32.53 11.76
N GLY A 52 2.06 31.70 11.43
CA GLY A 52 0.64 31.94 11.71
C GLY A 52 0.18 31.33 13.04
N THR A 53 -1.11 31.48 13.33
CA THR A 53 -1.77 30.77 14.43
C THR A 53 -2.49 29.54 13.90
N PHE A 54 -2.36 28.42 14.59
CA PHE A 54 -3.11 27.19 14.31
C PHE A 54 -3.48 26.49 15.61
N THR A 55 -4.45 25.55 15.57
CA THR A 55 -4.74 24.64 16.69
C THR A 55 -4.34 23.20 16.40
N THR A 56 -4.71 22.67 15.23
CA THR A 56 -4.44 21.26 14.88
C THR A 56 -4.09 21.14 13.40
N PRO A 57 -2.84 20.75 13.09
CA PRO A 57 -2.45 20.31 11.75
C PRO A 57 -3.16 19.02 11.37
N GLU A 58 -3.32 18.80 10.07
CA GLU A 58 -4.07 17.69 9.50
C GLU A 58 -3.50 17.31 8.13
N VAL A 59 -3.58 16.03 7.76
CA VAL A 59 -3.16 15.55 6.44
C VAL A 59 -4.37 15.23 5.56
N ASN A 60 -4.37 15.78 4.35
CA ASN A 60 -5.45 15.66 3.38
C ASN A 60 -4.93 15.13 2.06
N GLY A 61 -5.62 14.17 1.44
CA GLY A 61 -5.17 13.63 0.17
C GLY A 61 -6.24 12.85 -0.57
N THR A 62 -5.83 12.24 -1.68
CA THR A 62 -6.73 11.43 -2.51
C THR A 62 -7.30 10.23 -1.73
N PHE A 63 -6.57 9.71 -0.74
CA PHE A 63 -6.96 8.59 0.10
C PHE A 63 -8.06 8.91 1.13
N ASN A 64 -8.33 10.19 1.43
CA ASN A 64 -9.39 10.60 2.35
C ASN A 64 -10.39 11.59 1.73
N GLY A 65 -10.35 11.74 0.40
CA GLY A 65 -11.25 12.62 -0.32
C GLY A 65 -11.09 14.11 0.04
N TRP A 66 -9.90 14.53 0.49
CA TRP A 66 -9.60 15.92 0.84
C TRP A 66 -10.53 16.52 1.90
N CYS A 67 -10.91 15.73 2.91
CA CYS A 67 -12.04 16.07 3.77
C CYS A 67 -11.77 17.20 4.81
N GLY A 68 -10.53 17.64 4.98
CA GLY A 68 -10.07 18.67 5.91
C GLY A 68 -9.63 18.10 7.24
N ASN A 69 -10.57 17.58 8.02
CA ASN A 69 -10.35 17.23 9.44
C ASN A 69 -10.40 15.71 9.73
N CYS A 70 -10.30 14.86 8.72
CA CYS A 70 -10.35 13.39 8.88
C CYS A 70 -9.12 12.83 9.58
N ASN A 71 -7.95 13.41 9.30
CA ASN A 71 -6.67 12.91 9.78
C ASN A 71 -5.92 14.04 10.50
N ALA A 72 -6.45 14.43 11.65
CA ALA A 72 -5.79 15.35 12.56
C ALA A 72 -4.48 14.73 13.09
N MET A 73 -3.43 15.54 13.16
CA MET A 73 -2.12 15.15 13.64
C MET A 73 -1.99 15.41 15.13
N SER A 74 -1.04 14.73 15.78
CA SER A 74 -0.70 14.95 17.19
C SER A 74 0.78 15.31 17.37
N ASP A 75 1.06 16.11 18.38
CA ASP A 75 2.41 16.41 18.88
C ASP A 75 2.49 15.91 20.34
N ALA A 76 2.61 14.58 20.48
CA ALA A 76 2.50 13.92 21.79
C ALA A 76 3.69 14.20 22.72
N ASN A 77 4.85 14.51 22.14
CA ASN A 77 6.11 14.77 22.86
C ASN A 77 6.40 16.28 23.03
N ALA A 78 5.56 17.15 22.46
CA ALA A 78 5.65 18.61 22.54
C ALA A 78 6.95 19.19 21.96
N ASP A 79 7.44 18.60 20.85
CA ASP A 79 8.63 19.07 20.14
C ASP A 79 8.30 19.95 18.90
N GLY A 80 7.01 20.13 18.60
CA GLY A 80 6.52 20.91 17.47
C GLY A 80 6.55 20.17 16.12
N ILE A 81 6.96 18.90 16.11
CA ILE A 81 6.79 17.96 14.99
C ILE A 81 5.49 17.21 15.22
N TRP A 82 4.58 17.37 14.28
CA TRP A 82 3.27 16.75 14.33
C TRP A 82 3.27 15.51 13.46
N ASP A 83 2.69 14.42 13.95
CA ASP A 83 2.60 13.16 13.23
C ASP A 83 1.19 12.53 13.24
N VAL A 84 0.92 11.71 12.22
CA VAL A 84 -0.28 10.86 12.15
C VAL A 84 0.01 9.64 11.28
N THR A 85 -0.43 8.46 11.72
CA THR A 85 -0.43 7.25 10.90
C THR A 85 -1.79 7.07 10.24
N VAL A 86 -1.81 6.98 8.91
CA VAL A 86 -3.02 6.75 8.12
C VAL A 86 -2.85 5.45 7.35
N ASN A 87 -3.87 4.61 7.37
CA ASN A 87 -3.91 3.42 6.53
C ASN A 87 -4.35 3.81 5.11
N ILE A 88 -3.41 3.72 4.16
CA ILE A 88 -3.57 4.24 2.79
C ILE A 88 -3.40 3.10 1.80
N PRO A 89 -4.30 2.96 0.80
CA PRO A 89 -4.11 2.03 -0.30
C PRO A 89 -2.74 2.12 -0.96
N ALA A 90 -2.25 1.02 -1.50
CA ALA A 90 -1.02 0.97 -2.27
C ALA A 90 -1.20 1.78 -3.56
N GLY A 91 -0.15 2.51 -3.95
CA GLY A 91 -0.10 3.31 -5.18
C GLY A 91 0.24 4.78 -4.94
N THR A 92 0.12 5.57 -6.01
CA THR A 92 0.44 6.99 -5.99
C THR A 92 -0.74 7.81 -5.47
N HIS A 93 -0.47 8.60 -4.43
CA HIS A 93 -1.40 9.52 -3.81
C HIS A 93 -0.89 10.95 -3.91
N GLU A 94 -1.83 11.88 -4.02
CA GLU A 94 -1.57 13.30 -3.80
C GLU A 94 -2.02 13.65 -2.38
N PHE A 95 -1.28 14.50 -1.69
CA PHE A 95 -1.65 14.98 -0.35
C PHE A 95 -1.17 16.40 -0.07
N LYS A 96 -1.65 17.00 1.03
CA LYS A 96 -1.25 18.28 1.59
C LYS A 96 -1.31 18.23 3.10
N PHE A 97 -0.41 18.96 3.75
CA PHE A 97 -0.64 19.39 5.12
C PHE A 97 -1.56 20.62 5.12
N ALA A 98 -2.50 20.63 6.07
CA ALA A 98 -3.40 21.75 6.34
C ALA A 98 -3.48 21.95 7.86
N HIS A 99 -4.22 22.97 8.30
CA HIS A 99 -4.62 23.08 9.71
C HIS A 99 -6.02 23.70 9.86
N ASP A 100 -6.68 23.32 10.95
CA ASP A 100 -7.97 23.81 11.41
C ASP A 100 -9.05 23.75 10.31
N ALA A 101 -9.23 22.57 9.71
CA ALA A 101 -10.20 22.29 8.64
C ALA A 101 -10.05 23.25 7.45
N TRP A 102 -8.86 23.27 6.85
CA TRP A 102 -8.48 24.14 5.72
C TRP A 102 -8.44 25.65 6.02
N THR A 103 -8.44 26.06 7.30
CA THR A 103 -8.22 27.49 7.64
C THR A 103 -6.85 27.97 7.16
N GLY A 104 -5.84 27.10 7.22
CA GLY A 104 -4.60 27.25 6.47
C GLY A 104 -4.20 25.94 5.81
N GLN A 105 -3.42 26.06 4.74
CA GLN A 105 -2.92 24.92 3.95
C GLN A 105 -1.61 25.30 3.30
N GLU A 106 -0.82 24.28 2.97
CA GLU A 106 0.41 24.51 2.23
C GLU A 106 0.16 25.14 0.87
N ASN A 107 0.99 26.12 0.50
CA ASN A 107 0.94 26.78 -0.80
C ASN A 107 2.31 26.73 -1.52
N PHE A 108 2.54 25.66 -2.28
CA PHE A 108 3.73 25.47 -3.11
C PHE A 108 3.69 26.28 -4.40
N ALA A 109 4.86 26.65 -4.94
CA ALA A 109 4.97 27.37 -6.21
C ALA A 109 4.80 26.43 -7.42
N GLY A 110 5.08 25.13 -7.26
CA GLY A 110 5.04 24.12 -8.31
C GLY A 110 6.43 23.81 -8.88
N GLY A 111 6.74 22.52 -9.02
CA GLY A 111 8.04 22.03 -9.52
C GLY A 111 9.04 21.64 -8.43
N GLU A 112 8.66 21.76 -7.16
CA GLU A 112 9.43 21.22 -6.04
C GLU A 112 9.43 19.68 -6.08
N PRO A 113 10.52 18.99 -5.68
CA PRO A 113 10.73 17.56 -5.93
C PRO A 113 9.68 16.61 -5.32
N CYS A 114 9.00 17.05 -4.26
CA CYS A 114 7.94 16.27 -3.62
C CYS A 114 6.54 16.64 -4.11
N THR A 115 6.42 17.50 -5.13
CA THR A 115 5.13 18.04 -5.58
C THR A 115 4.73 17.55 -6.95
N VAL A 116 3.43 17.56 -7.21
CA VAL A 116 2.83 17.40 -8.53
C VAL A 116 1.78 18.49 -8.72
N THR A 117 1.74 19.10 -9.90
CA THR A 117 0.73 20.10 -10.25
C THR A 117 -0.28 19.50 -11.20
N ASN A 118 -1.53 19.33 -10.73
CA ASN A 118 -2.62 18.80 -11.52
C ASN A 118 -3.87 19.67 -11.36
N GLY A 119 -4.56 19.96 -12.48
CA GLY A 119 -5.80 20.76 -12.44
C GLY A 119 -5.68 22.16 -11.83
N GLY A 120 -4.47 22.74 -11.77
CA GLY A 120 -4.20 24.04 -11.15
C GLY A 120 -3.89 24.00 -9.64
N PHE A 121 -3.81 22.81 -9.05
CA PHE A 121 -3.40 22.61 -7.66
C PHE A 121 -2.02 21.98 -7.60
N THR A 122 -1.13 22.54 -6.77
CA THR A 122 0.18 21.95 -6.47
C THR A 122 0.08 21.22 -5.13
N ASN A 123 0.11 19.89 -5.19
CA ASN A 123 0.01 18.98 -4.05
C ASN A 123 1.33 18.22 -3.87
N ARG A 124 1.55 17.64 -2.70
CA ARG A 124 2.63 16.66 -2.51
C ARG A 124 2.27 15.34 -3.18
N SER A 125 3.26 14.60 -3.65
CA SER A 125 3.09 13.25 -4.22
C SER A 125 3.76 12.21 -3.32
N LEU A 126 3.09 11.07 -3.13
CA LEU A 126 3.58 9.95 -2.34
C LEU A 126 3.24 8.66 -3.07
N ASN A 127 4.20 7.74 -3.20
CA ASN A 127 3.93 6.38 -3.65
C ASN A 127 4.00 5.40 -2.48
N VAL A 128 2.89 4.74 -2.18
CA VAL A 128 2.73 3.85 -1.03
C VAL A 128 2.91 2.40 -1.49
N VAL A 129 3.98 1.75 -1.04
CA VAL A 129 4.35 0.38 -1.47
C VAL A 129 4.57 -0.61 -0.32
N ALA A 130 4.66 -0.08 0.91
CA ALA A 130 4.81 -0.82 2.15
C ALA A 130 4.44 0.12 3.31
N ASP A 131 4.30 -0.43 4.52
CA ASP A 131 4.26 0.39 5.74
C ASP A 131 5.50 1.27 5.80
N THR A 132 5.30 2.57 6.03
CA THR A 132 6.39 3.54 5.97
C THR A 132 6.19 4.68 6.96
N VAL A 133 7.32 5.22 7.41
CA VAL A 133 7.38 6.46 8.18
C VAL A 133 8.08 7.48 7.30
N LEU A 134 7.37 8.53 6.92
CA LEU A 134 7.90 9.57 6.05
C LEU A 134 8.85 10.48 6.84
N ASP A 135 9.88 10.96 6.15
CA ASP A 135 10.80 11.94 6.73
C ASP A 135 10.05 13.19 7.21
N VAL A 136 10.54 13.77 8.31
CA VAL A 136 10.04 15.06 8.80
C VAL A 136 10.31 16.15 7.78
N VAL A 137 9.27 16.86 7.37
CA VAL A 137 9.36 18.00 6.46
C VAL A 137 8.94 19.29 7.15
N CYS A 138 9.52 20.41 6.76
CA CYS A 138 9.04 21.72 7.20
C CYS A 138 7.69 22.03 6.53
N TRP A 139 6.83 22.78 7.22
CA TRP A 139 5.63 23.35 6.60
C TRP A 139 5.97 24.05 5.26
N GLU A 140 5.25 23.72 4.18
CA GLU A 140 5.47 24.26 2.83
C GLU A 140 6.86 23.93 2.24
N SER A 141 7.50 22.84 2.66
CA SER A 141 8.83 22.42 2.17
C SER A 141 8.90 20.92 1.91
N CYS A 142 9.64 20.51 0.88
CA CYS A 142 9.97 19.10 0.65
C CYS A 142 11.09 18.58 1.57
N ALA A 143 11.69 19.44 2.38
CA ALA A 143 12.83 19.10 3.22
C ALA A 143 12.60 19.52 4.69
N ALA A 144 13.36 18.93 5.61
CA ALA A 144 13.32 19.26 7.04
C ALA A 144 13.61 20.74 7.30
N CYS A 145 13.03 21.30 8.37
CA CYS A 145 13.25 22.71 8.70
C CYS A 145 14.73 23.04 8.88
N GLY A 146 15.16 24.20 8.36
CA GLY A 146 16.55 24.65 8.43
C GLY A 146 17.52 23.95 7.47
N THR A 147 17.06 23.02 6.63
CA THR A 147 17.86 22.53 5.50
C THR A 147 17.78 23.52 4.33
N PRO A 148 18.92 24.00 3.80
CA PRO A 148 18.89 24.80 2.58
C PRO A 148 18.41 23.93 1.39
N PRO A 149 17.74 24.50 0.38
CA PRO A 149 17.36 23.76 -0.82
C PRO A 149 18.59 23.07 -1.41
N MET A 150 18.49 21.76 -1.65
CA MET A 150 19.53 21.04 -2.39
C MET A 150 19.42 21.45 -3.85
N ASN A 151 20.21 22.44 -4.21
CA ASN A 151 20.43 22.79 -5.60
C ASN A 151 21.72 22.13 -6.08
N TYR A 152 21.68 21.70 -7.34
CA TYR A 152 22.78 21.08 -8.04
C TYR A 152 23.15 21.91 -9.27
N ASN A 153 24.44 21.99 -9.55
CA ASN A 153 24.95 22.59 -10.77
C ASN A 153 24.74 21.61 -11.93
N VAL A 154 23.87 21.98 -12.87
CA VAL A 154 23.61 21.22 -14.09
C VAL A 154 24.22 21.95 -15.27
N THR A 155 25.16 21.32 -15.96
CA THR A 155 25.75 21.85 -17.19
C THR A 155 25.05 21.26 -18.39
N PHE A 156 24.30 22.09 -19.11
CA PHE A 156 23.64 21.74 -20.37
C PHE A 156 24.60 21.96 -21.53
N GLN A 157 24.58 21.07 -22.52
CA GLN A 157 25.48 21.11 -23.67
C GLN A 157 24.73 20.77 -24.97
N VAL A 158 24.86 21.60 -26.01
CA VAL A 158 24.31 21.34 -27.34
C VAL A 158 25.33 21.64 -28.43
N ASP A 159 25.50 20.69 -29.35
CA ASP A 159 26.36 20.81 -30.52
C ASP A 159 25.58 21.43 -31.68
N MET A 160 26.01 22.64 -32.08
CA MET A 160 25.40 23.42 -33.15
C MET A 160 26.12 23.27 -34.49
N ASN A 161 27.19 22.48 -34.59
CA ASN A 161 28.01 22.38 -35.80
C ASN A 161 27.25 21.87 -37.03
N GLN A 162 26.20 21.08 -36.82
CA GLN A 162 25.35 20.55 -37.90
C GLN A 162 24.07 21.34 -38.14
N TYR A 163 23.82 22.39 -37.36
CA TYR A 163 22.64 23.22 -37.55
C TYR A 163 22.75 23.99 -38.87
N GLY A 164 21.86 23.71 -39.81
CA GLY A 164 21.90 24.27 -41.16
C GLY A 164 21.33 25.69 -41.32
N GLY A 165 20.73 26.24 -40.26
CA GLY A 165 20.16 27.58 -40.25
C GLY A 165 21.16 28.66 -39.80
N THR A 166 20.66 29.90 -39.66
CA THR A 166 21.41 31.00 -39.05
C THR A 166 20.93 31.21 -37.62
N PHE A 167 21.86 31.37 -36.68
CA PHE A 167 21.58 31.72 -35.29
C PHE A 167 22.65 32.69 -34.76
N THR A 168 22.36 33.38 -33.66
CA THR A 168 23.34 34.20 -32.95
C THR A 168 23.75 33.56 -31.64
N THR A 169 22.77 33.17 -30.82
CA THR A 169 23.02 32.62 -29.48
C THR A 169 22.00 31.55 -29.13
N PRO A 170 22.43 30.28 -28.96
CA PRO A 170 21.63 29.24 -28.36
C PRO A 170 21.29 29.54 -26.90
N GLU A 171 20.17 29.02 -26.44
CA GLU A 171 19.61 29.23 -25.12
C GLU A 171 18.92 27.94 -24.65
N VAL A 172 18.97 27.65 -23.34
CA VAL A 172 18.24 26.54 -22.73
C VAL A 172 16.99 27.06 -22.03
N ASN A 173 15.85 26.42 -22.26
CA ASN A 173 14.55 26.84 -21.73
C ASN A 173 13.86 25.67 -21.08
N GLY A 174 13.18 25.88 -19.95
CA GLY A 174 12.50 24.79 -19.27
C GLY A 174 11.53 25.24 -18.20
N THR A 175 11.00 24.28 -17.47
CA THR A 175 10.11 24.52 -16.33
C THR A 175 10.77 25.42 -15.27
N PHE A 176 12.08 25.27 -15.06
CA PHE A 176 12.86 26.03 -14.09
C PHE A 176 13.01 27.53 -14.39
N ASN A 177 12.77 27.97 -15.62
CA ASN A 177 12.84 29.38 -16.01
C ASN A 177 11.55 29.91 -16.65
N GLY A 178 10.46 29.15 -16.54
CA GLY A 178 9.16 29.52 -17.13
C GLY A 178 9.19 29.67 -18.65
N TRP A 179 10.07 28.94 -19.34
CA TRP A 179 10.18 28.95 -20.81
C TRP A 179 10.45 30.36 -21.40
N CYS A 180 11.23 31.19 -20.72
CA CYS A 180 11.33 32.62 -21.02
C CYS A 180 12.06 32.99 -22.32
N GLY A 181 12.72 32.05 -23.00
CA GLY A 181 13.53 32.25 -24.20
C GLY A 181 14.98 32.56 -23.83
N ASN A 182 15.25 33.80 -23.43
CA ASN A 182 16.61 34.36 -23.38
C ASN A 182 17.24 34.47 -21.99
N CYS A 183 16.64 33.89 -20.94
CA CYS A 183 17.20 34.02 -19.58
C CYS A 183 18.44 33.16 -19.36
N ASN A 184 18.64 32.12 -20.17
CA ASN A 184 19.74 31.16 -20.03
C ASN A 184 20.46 30.98 -21.37
N ALA A 185 21.01 32.09 -21.88
CA ALA A 185 21.87 32.10 -23.06
C ALA A 185 23.16 31.30 -22.82
N MET A 186 23.51 30.43 -23.75
CA MET A 186 24.67 29.54 -23.68
C MET A 186 25.91 30.23 -24.22
N SER A 187 27.08 29.67 -23.95
CA SER A 187 28.37 30.15 -24.48
C SER A 187 29.17 29.05 -25.16
N ASP A 188 29.93 29.42 -26.18
CA ASP A 188 30.94 28.57 -26.84
C ASP A 188 32.32 29.22 -26.61
N ALA A 189 32.85 29.08 -25.40
CA ALA A 189 34.04 29.81 -24.97
C ALA A 189 35.34 29.30 -25.61
N ASN A 190 35.37 28.03 -26.01
CA ASN A 190 36.47 27.33 -26.67
C ASN A 190 36.36 27.36 -28.21
N ALA A 191 35.25 27.87 -28.77
CA ALA A 191 35.00 27.98 -30.20
C ALA A 191 35.03 26.62 -30.93
N ASP A 192 34.49 25.58 -30.28
CA ASP A 192 34.36 24.24 -30.87
C ASP A 192 32.96 23.94 -31.41
N GLY A 193 32.03 24.90 -31.28
CA GLY A 193 30.65 24.79 -31.74
C GLY A 193 29.74 24.01 -30.79
N ILE A 194 30.27 23.52 -29.66
CA ILE A 194 29.48 22.99 -28.56
C ILE A 194 29.20 24.14 -27.59
N TRP A 195 27.94 24.48 -27.47
CA TRP A 195 27.49 25.53 -26.58
C TRP A 195 27.10 24.94 -25.23
N ASP A 196 27.55 25.56 -24.15
CA ASP A 196 27.26 25.12 -22.80
C ASP A 196 26.82 26.25 -21.85
N ILE A 197 26.09 25.86 -20.80
CA ILE A 197 25.75 26.71 -19.66
C ILE A 197 25.56 25.85 -18.42
N THR A 198 26.10 26.31 -17.29
CA THR A 198 25.78 25.75 -15.98
C THR A 198 24.67 26.53 -15.30
N VAL A 199 23.60 25.85 -14.91
CA VAL A 199 22.47 26.42 -14.15
C VAL A 199 22.38 25.72 -12.80
N ASN A 200 22.25 26.49 -11.73
CA ASN A 200 22.07 25.95 -10.38
C ASN A 200 20.57 25.69 -10.15
N LEU A 201 20.17 24.43 -10.14
CA LEU A 201 18.78 23.99 -10.17
C LEU A 201 18.43 23.13 -8.95
N PRO A 202 17.21 23.23 -8.39
CA PRO A 202 16.76 22.31 -7.35
C PRO A 202 16.81 20.84 -7.81
N ALA A 203 17.00 19.93 -6.86
CA ALA A 203 16.78 18.50 -7.09
C ALA A 203 15.36 18.22 -7.62
N GLY A 204 15.22 17.17 -8.43
CA GLY A 204 13.95 16.72 -9.00
C GLY A 204 13.89 16.78 -10.52
N SER A 205 12.72 16.47 -11.07
CA SER A 205 12.51 16.32 -12.51
C SER A 205 12.13 17.64 -13.19
N ILE A 206 12.72 17.90 -14.35
CA ILE A 206 12.46 19.07 -15.20
C ILE A 206 12.18 18.67 -16.65
N GLU A 207 11.42 19.51 -17.34
CA GLU A 207 11.38 19.52 -18.80
C GLU A 207 12.16 20.72 -19.34
N TYR A 208 12.86 20.53 -20.45
CA TYR A 208 13.64 21.59 -21.09
C TYR A 208 13.73 21.44 -22.61
N LYS A 209 14.22 22.47 -23.30
CA LYS A 209 14.55 22.50 -24.73
C LYS A 209 15.72 23.42 -24.99
N TYR A 210 16.48 23.13 -26.04
CA TYR A 210 17.34 24.13 -26.66
C TYR A 210 16.52 24.98 -27.64
N ALA A 211 16.83 26.27 -27.67
CA ALA A 211 16.30 27.24 -28.63
C ALA A 211 17.44 28.19 -29.03
N HIS A 212 17.19 29.13 -29.92
CA HIS A 212 18.10 30.24 -30.18
C HIS A 212 17.36 31.53 -30.52
N ASP A 213 18.02 32.64 -30.21
CA ASP A 213 17.59 34.01 -30.51
C ASP A 213 16.15 34.32 -30.05
N SER A 214 15.84 34.06 -28.76
CA SER A 214 14.53 34.30 -28.15
C SER A 214 13.39 33.56 -28.87
N TRP A 215 13.51 32.24 -28.96
CA TRP A 215 12.57 31.36 -29.67
C TRP A 215 12.43 31.60 -31.19
N THR A 216 13.32 32.36 -31.82
CA THR A 216 13.31 32.51 -33.29
C THR A 216 13.52 31.16 -33.98
N GLY A 217 14.37 30.32 -33.40
CA GLY A 217 14.40 28.89 -33.70
C GLY A 217 14.37 28.06 -32.41
N GLN A 218 13.82 26.87 -32.51
CA GLN A 218 13.70 25.91 -31.41
C GLN A 218 13.79 24.50 -31.94
N GLU A 219 14.14 23.57 -31.07
CA GLU A 219 14.18 22.16 -31.43
C GLU A 219 12.79 21.62 -31.80
N ASN A 220 12.72 20.90 -32.91
CA ASN A 220 11.61 20.03 -33.28
C ASN A 220 11.92 18.55 -32.97
N LEU A 221 11.84 18.21 -31.68
CA LEU A 221 12.19 16.88 -31.16
C LEU A 221 11.20 15.79 -31.59
N THR A 222 11.71 14.58 -31.81
CA THR A 222 10.88 13.41 -32.12
C THR A 222 10.27 12.83 -30.83
N PRO A 223 8.93 12.65 -30.76
CA PRO A 223 8.29 11.99 -29.63
C PRO A 223 8.81 10.56 -29.43
N GLY A 224 9.13 10.18 -28.19
CA GLY A 224 9.60 8.83 -27.85
C GLY A 224 11.08 8.58 -28.15
N SER A 225 11.84 9.61 -28.52
CA SER A 225 13.31 9.56 -28.47
C SER A 225 13.79 9.47 -27.02
N SER A 226 15.00 8.97 -26.83
CA SER A 226 15.58 8.63 -25.52
C SER A 226 15.50 9.73 -24.46
N CYS A 227 15.77 10.96 -24.87
CA CYS A 227 15.78 12.11 -23.99
C CYS A 227 14.46 12.87 -23.94
N THR A 228 13.39 12.42 -24.62
CA THR A 228 12.18 13.22 -24.81
C THR A 228 10.99 12.76 -23.98
N VAL A 229 10.17 13.71 -23.56
CA VAL A 229 8.86 13.50 -22.96
C VAL A 229 7.82 14.30 -23.74
N THR A 230 6.62 13.76 -23.92
CA THR A 230 5.53 14.46 -24.61
C THR A 230 4.38 14.72 -23.66
N ASN A 231 4.12 15.99 -23.37
CA ASN A 231 3.03 16.43 -22.49
C ASN A 231 2.25 17.58 -23.14
N GLY A 232 0.92 17.53 -23.06
CA GLY A 232 0.05 18.58 -23.63
C GLY A 232 0.23 18.83 -25.13
N GLY A 233 0.76 17.86 -25.88
CA GLY A 233 1.07 18.01 -27.32
C GLY A 233 2.43 18.63 -27.63
N PHE A 234 3.27 18.91 -26.61
CA PHE A 234 4.63 19.39 -26.77
C PHE A 234 5.62 18.27 -26.44
N THR A 235 6.59 18.05 -27.33
CA THR A 235 7.71 17.14 -27.09
C THR A 235 8.93 17.94 -26.65
N ASN A 236 9.33 17.74 -25.40
CA ASN A 236 10.45 18.42 -24.74
C ASN A 236 11.51 17.39 -24.32
N ARG A 237 12.68 17.86 -23.91
CA ARG A 237 13.68 17.02 -23.22
C ARG A 237 13.30 16.85 -21.75
N PHE A 238 13.69 15.74 -21.16
CA PHE A 238 13.46 15.43 -19.74
C PHE A 238 14.80 15.22 -19.01
N LEU A 239 14.85 15.62 -17.73
CA LEU A 239 15.98 15.35 -16.85
C LEU A 239 15.50 15.19 -15.40
N ASP A 240 15.98 14.18 -14.69
CA ASP A 240 15.84 14.05 -13.24
C ASP A 240 17.16 14.40 -12.53
N ILE A 241 17.14 15.43 -11.68
CA ILE A 241 18.33 16.02 -11.06
C ILE A 241 18.53 15.44 -9.66
N GLN A 242 19.61 14.67 -9.48
CA GLN A 242 19.93 14.03 -8.19
C GLN A 242 21.30 14.45 -7.62
N ALA A 243 22.15 15.06 -8.45
CA ALA A 243 23.48 15.54 -8.09
C ALA A 243 24.00 16.56 -9.12
N ASP A 244 25.10 17.26 -8.79
CA ASP A 244 25.86 18.05 -9.76
C ASP A 244 26.20 17.19 -10.99
N THR A 245 25.79 17.65 -12.17
CA THR A 245 25.85 16.85 -13.39
C THR A 245 26.29 17.70 -14.58
N ILE A 246 27.14 17.13 -15.43
CA ILE A 246 27.46 17.66 -16.75
C ILE A 246 26.76 16.74 -17.77
N LEU A 247 25.77 17.26 -18.48
CA LEU A 247 25.05 16.50 -19.49
C LEU A 247 25.94 16.30 -20.72
N PRO A 248 25.83 15.15 -21.43
CA PRO A 248 26.55 14.96 -22.68
C PRO A 248 26.19 16.04 -23.71
N ALA A 249 27.18 16.45 -24.52
CA ALA A 249 26.91 17.27 -25.70
C ALA A 249 26.09 16.48 -26.72
N VAL A 250 24.88 16.96 -27.01
CA VAL A 250 23.94 16.35 -27.94
C VAL A 250 23.83 17.18 -29.21
N CYS A 251 23.58 16.55 -30.35
CA CYS A 251 23.30 17.28 -31.58
C CYS A 251 21.99 18.05 -31.46
N TRP A 252 21.91 19.21 -32.11
CA TRP A 252 20.65 19.94 -32.27
C TRP A 252 19.53 19.00 -32.73
N GLU A 253 18.39 19.01 -32.04
CA GLU A 253 17.21 18.15 -32.30
C GLU A 253 17.39 16.64 -32.04
N GLU A 254 18.54 16.21 -31.53
CA GLU A 254 18.86 14.81 -31.27
C GLU A 254 19.11 14.55 -29.78
N CYS A 255 18.96 13.30 -29.36
CA CYS A 255 19.28 12.87 -28.00
C CYS A 255 20.71 12.33 -27.85
N VAL A 256 21.50 12.36 -28.92
CA VAL A 256 22.85 11.80 -29.01
C VAL A 256 23.78 12.80 -29.68
N ALA A 257 25.09 12.58 -29.57
CA ALA A 257 26.09 13.45 -30.18
C ALA A 257 25.98 13.49 -31.72
N CYS A 258 26.42 14.58 -32.34
CA CYS A 258 26.37 14.71 -33.79
C CYS A 258 27.16 13.59 -34.51
N GLY A 259 26.60 13.06 -35.60
CA GLY A 259 27.26 12.04 -36.44
C GLY A 259 27.34 10.64 -35.83
N THR A 260 26.75 10.40 -34.66
CA THR A 260 26.54 9.04 -34.17
C THR A 260 25.36 8.42 -34.90
N THR A 261 25.56 7.26 -35.52
CA THR A 261 24.43 6.40 -35.89
C THR A 261 23.81 5.88 -34.61
N VAL A 262 22.50 6.07 -34.44
CA VAL A 262 21.78 5.54 -33.27
C VAL A 262 22.03 4.03 -33.22
N ASP A 263 22.69 3.57 -32.16
CA ASP A 263 22.99 2.16 -31.99
C ASP A 263 21.66 1.42 -31.91
N THR A 264 21.42 0.52 -32.85
CA THR A 264 20.20 -0.28 -32.85
C THR A 264 20.48 -1.46 -31.95
N ASN A 265 19.98 -1.37 -30.71
CA ASN A 265 20.10 -2.44 -29.73
C ASN A 265 19.00 -3.48 -29.97
N TYR A 266 19.39 -4.75 -30.04
CA TYR A 266 18.47 -5.87 -30.14
C TYR A 266 18.12 -6.38 -28.75
N VAL A 267 16.84 -6.34 -28.39
CA VAL A 267 16.34 -6.86 -27.12
C VAL A 267 15.56 -8.15 -27.36
N THR A 268 15.99 -9.24 -26.73
CA THR A 268 15.24 -10.50 -26.68
C THR A 268 14.36 -10.52 -25.44
N PHE A 269 13.05 -10.51 -25.64
CA PHE A 269 12.05 -10.61 -24.58
C PHE A 269 11.69 -12.07 -24.37
N GLN A 270 11.48 -12.48 -23.12
CA GLN A 270 11.16 -13.87 -22.77
C GLN A 270 10.10 -13.93 -21.68
N VAL A 271 9.03 -14.71 -21.88
CA VAL A 271 7.98 -14.93 -20.87
C VAL A 271 7.66 -16.41 -20.75
N ASP A 272 7.63 -16.91 -19.52
CA ASP A 272 7.23 -18.28 -19.18
C ASP A 272 5.71 -18.34 -19.00
N MET A 273 5.06 -19.09 -19.89
CA MET A 273 3.61 -19.29 -19.90
C MET A 273 3.19 -20.61 -19.24
N THR A 274 4.12 -21.39 -18.69
CA THR A 274 3.84 -22.76 -18.18
C THR A 274 2.89 -22.77 -16.97
N GLN A 275 2.85 -21.69 -16.20
CA GLN A 275 1.97 -21.55 -15.03
C GLN A 275 0.68 -20.79 -15.32
N TYR A 276 0.49 -20.33 -16.56
CA TYR A 276 -0.73 -19.62 -16.93
C TYR A 276 -1.90 -20.60 -16.99
N GLY A 277 -2.86 -20.46 -16.07
CA GLY A 277 -4.01 -21.36 -15.95
C GLY A 277 -5.14 -21.13 -16.96
N GLY A 278 -5.04 -20.08 -17.79
CA GLY A 278 -6.02 -19.75 -18.82
C GLY A 278 -5.73 -20.39 -20.18
N THR A 279 -6.57 -20.07 -21.17
CA THR A 279 -6.36 -20.47 -22.57
C THR A 279 -5.83 -19.29 -23.38
N PHE A 280 -4.82 -19.53 -24.22
CA PHE A 280 -4.25 -18.58 -25.18
C PHE A 280 -3.82 -19.30 -26.45
N THR A 281 -3.59 -18.58 -27.55
CA THR A 281 -2.95 -19.15 -28.75
C THR A 281 -1.53 -18.62 -28.97
N THR A 282 -1.35 -17.30 -28.95
CA THR A 282 -0.06 -16.65 -29.24
C THR A 282 0.17 -15.49 -28.29
N PRO A 283 1.15 -15.59 -27.38
CA PRO A 283 1.69 -14.45 -26.65
C PRO A 283 2.33 -13.45 -27.60
N GLU A 284 2.29 -12.17 -27.22
CA GLU A 284 2.75 -11.04 -28.00
C GLU A 284 3.29 -9.95 -27.08
N ILE A 285 4.15 -9.08 -27.60
CA ILE A 285 4.67 -7.92 -26.88
C ILE A 285 4.12 -6.62 -27.46
N ASN A 286 3.62 -5.75 -26.59
CA ASN A 286 3.07 -4.44 -26.94
C ASN A 286 3.75 -3.35 -26.09
N GLY A 287 3.99 -2.18 -26.66
CA GLY A 287 4.64 -1.09 -25.94
C GLY A 287 4.50 0.26 -26.63
N ASP A 288 5.12 1.28 -26.05
CA ASP A 288 5.21 2.62 -26.63
C ASP A 288 5.81 2.62 -28.05
N PHE A 289 6.84 1.80 -28.26
CA PHE A 289 7.57 1.65 -29.53
C PHE A 289 6.73 1.10 -30.69
N ASN A 290 5.60 0.45 -30.43
CA ASN A 290 4.67 -0.03 -31.45
C ASN A 290 3.26 0.56 -31.33
N GLY A 291 3.09 1.60 -30.52
CA GLY A 291 1.81 2.25 -30.30
C GLY A 291 0.75 1.32 -29.69
N TRP A 292 1.15 0.33 -28.88
CA TRP A 292 0.25 -0.59 -28.19
C TRP A 292 -0.69 -1.37 -29.14
N CYS A 293 -0.23 -1.70 -30.34
CA CYS A 293 -1.11 -2.08 -31.45
C CYS A 293 -1.93 -3.38 -31.29
N GLY A 294 -1.53 -4.31 -30.41
CA GLY A 294 -2.15 -5.63 -30.26
C GLY A 294 -1.79 -6.57 -31.40
N GLY A 295 -0.91 -7.53 -31.14
CA GLY A 295 -0.56 -8.59 -32.09
C GLY A 295 0.49 -8.27 -33.16
N CYS A 296 1.11 -7.07 -33.17
CA CYS A 296 2.14 -6.78 -34.18
C CYS A 296 3.47 -7.50 -33.93
N ASN A 297 3.74 -7.89 -32.68
CA ASN A 297 4.97 -8.59 -32.30
C ASN A 297 4.62 -9.92 -31.61
N PRO A 298 4.15 -10.92 -32.36
CA PRO A 298 3.90 -12.24 -31.82
C PRO A 298 5.21 -12.91 -31.40
N MET A 299 5.16 -13.62 -30.28
CA MET A 299 6.29 -14.39 -29.75
C MET A 299 6.25 -15.83 -30.28
N SER A 300 7.36 -16.56 -30.15
CA SER A 300 7.44 -17.97 -30.52
C SER A 300 7.97 -18.84 -29.40
N ASP A 301 7.42 -20.04 -29.25
CA ASP A 301 7.97 -21.14 -28.44
C ASP A 301 8.51 -22.22 -29.40
N ALA A 302 9.69 -21.97 -29.96
CA ALA A 302 10.25 -22.78 -31.06
C ALA A 302 10.75 -24.17 -30.58
N ASN A 303 11.10 -24.29 -29.30
CA ASN A 303 11.63 -25.50 -28.68
C ASN A 303 10.58 -26.26 -27.86
N ALA A 304 9.35 -25.74 -27.75
CA ALA A 304 8.21 -26.33 -27.04
C ALA A 304 8.48 -26.56 -25.55
N ASP A 305 9.17 -25.62 -24.90
CA ASP A 305 9.44 -25.65 -23.45
C ASP A 305 8.48 -24.78 -22.64
N GLY A 306 7.57 -24.04 -23.30
CA GLY A 306 6.60 -23.15 -22.67
C GLY A 306 7.13 -21.75 -22.38
N ILE A 307 8.39 -21.46 -22.71
CA ILE A 307 8.98 -20.13 -22.68
C ILE A 307 8.86 -19.54 -24.09
N TRP A 308 8.17 -18.41 -24.18
CA TRP A 308 7.97 -17.71 -25.43
C TRP A 308 8.96 -16.57 -25.53
N ASP A 309 9.58 -16.40 -26.69
CA ASP A 309 10.54 -15.33 -26.94
C ASP A 309 10.33 -14.60 -28.26
N VAL A 310 10.83 -13.37 -28.31
CA VAL A 310 10.93 -12.55 -29.54
C VAL A 310 12.10 -11.57 -29.40
N THR A 311 12.82 -11.31 -30.49
CA THR A 311 13.88 -10.30 -30.53
C THR A 311 13.46 -9.12 -31.40
N LEU A 312 13.51 -7.91 -30.85
CA LEU A 312 13.13 -6.67 -31.54
C LEU A 312 14.27 -5.65 -31.52
N PRO A 313 14.43 -4.86 -32.60
CA PRO A 313 15.41 -3.78 -32.66
C PRO A 313 14.85 -2.49 -32.04
N PHE A 314 15.68 -1.79 -31.25
CA PHE A 314 15.35 -0.52 -30.61
C PHE A 314 16.42 0.53 -30.87
N THR A 315 15.97 1.74 -31.11
CA THR A 315 16.81 2.95 -31.15
C THR A 315 16.55 3.86 -29.94
N GLN A 316 15.55 3.51 -29.11
CA GLN A 316 15.24 4.17 -27.85
C GLN A 316 16.21 3.69 -26.76
N ASP A 317 16.51 4.56 -25.79
CA ASP A 317 17.29 4.19 -24.59
C ASP A 317 16.43 3.56 -23.51
N SER A 318 15.10 3.61 -23.65
CA SER A 318 14.16 3.02 -22.73
C SER A 318 12.80 2.83 -23.38
N ILE A 319 12.03 1.88 -22.86
CA ILE A 319 10.70 1.54 -23.36
C ILE A 319 9.76 1.17 -22.22
N GLU A 320 8.48 1.46 -22.38
CA GLU A 320 7.39 0.82 -21.64
C GLU A 320 6.73 -0.27 -22.49
N PHE A 321 6.54 -1.45 -21.93
CA PHE A 321 5.98 -2.60 -22.64
C PHE A 321 5.13 -3.53 -21.77
N LYS A 322 4.43 -4.48 -22.38
CA LYS A 322 3.63 -5.50 -21.69
C LYS A 322 3.57 -6.78 -22.51
N TYR A 323 3.55 -7.94 -21.85
CA TYR A 323 3.13 -9.16 -22.52
C TYR A 323 1.59 -9.20 -22.60
N ALA A 324 1.09 -9.64 -23.73
CA ALA A 324 -0.32 -9.90 -23.97
C ALA A 324 -0.46 -11.20 -24.76
N TYR A 325 -1.69 -11.60 -25.06
CA TYR A 325 -1.95 -12.68 -26.02
C TYR A 325 -3.22 -12.44 -26.82
N ASP A 326 -3.24 -13.02 -28.03
CA ASP A 326 -4.36 -13.02 -28.96
C ASP A 326 -4.98 -11.62 -29.18
N ALA A 327 -4.15 -10.64 -29.54
CA ALA A 327 -4.55 -9.25 -29.79
C ALA A 327 -5.35 -8.62 -28.64
N TRP A 328 -4.73 -8.57 -27.46
CA TRP A 328 -5.32 -8.06 -26.21
C TRP A 328 -6.52 -8.88 -25.66
N THR A 329 -6.75 -10.11 -26.13
CA THR A 329 -7.76 -10.99 -25.51
C THR A 329 -7.41 -11.26 -24.04
N GLY A 330 -6.12 -11.35 -23.73
CA GLY A 330 -5.61 -11.19 -22.38
C GLY A 330 -4.31 -10.42 -22.38
N GLN A 331 -3.98 -9.87 -21.22
CA GLN A 331 -2.78 -9.07 -21.00
C GLN A 331 -2.32 -9.25 -19.58
N GLU A 332 -1.06 -8.88 -19.35
CA GLU A 332 -0.57 -8.95 -18.00
C GLU A 332 -1.28 -7.96 -17.06
N ASN A 333 -1.54 -8.41 -15.84
CA ASN A 333 -2.01 -7.61 -14.71
C ASN A 333 -0.89 -7.42 -13.69
N LEU A 334 0.08 -6.59 -14.08
CA LEU A 334 1.29 -6.33 -13.30
C LEU A 334 1.00 -5.48 -12.07
N THR A 335 1.64 -5.84 -10.95
CA THR A 335 1.55 -5.06 -9.71
C THR A 335 2.38 -3.77 -9.82
N PRO A 336 1.78 -2.57 -9.62
CA PRO A 336 2.53 -1.31 -9.60
C PRO A 336 3.69 -1.34 -8.59
N GLY A 337 4.85 -0.78 -8.95
CA GLY A 337 6.02 -0.71 -8.07
C GLY A 337 6.85 -2.00 -7.97
N SER A 338 6.49 -3.04 -8.71
CA SER A 338 7.36 -4.21 -8.89
C SER A 338 8.68 -3.82 -9.56
N SER A 339 9.75 -4.62 -9.36
CA SER A 339 11.12 -4.29 -9.80
C SER A 339 11.29 -3.98 -11.29
N CYS A 340 10.35 -4.42 -12.12
CA CYS A 340 10.37 -4.22 -13.57
C CYS A 340 9.24 -3.33 -14.08
N THR A 341 8.43 -2.70 -13.21
CA THR A 341 7.24 -1.94 -13.64
C THR A 341 7.39 -0.44 -13.51
N LYS A 342 6.67 0.26 -14.38
CA LYS A 342 6.44 1.71 -14.32
C LYS A 342 4.95 1.95 -14.56
N THR A 343 4.37 2.88 -13.81
CA THR A 343 2.96 3.22 -13.93
C THR A 343 2.83 4.60 -14.55
N THR A 344 2.34 4.65 -15.79
CA THR A 344 2.13 5.89 -16.54
C THR A 344 0.64 6.00 -16.88
N SER A 345 0.00 7.12 -16.52
CA SER A 345 -1.42 7.38 -16.82
C SER A 345 -2.39 6.30 -16.35
N GLY A 346 -2.10 5.65 -15.21
CA GLY A 346 -2.94 4.60 -14.63
C GLY A 346 -2.73 3.20 -15.21
N PHE A 347 -1.82 3.04 -16.17
CA PHE A 347 -1.42 1.74 -16.70
C PHE A 347 -0.08 1.31 -16.11
N THR A 348 -0.06 0.19 -15.39
CA THR A 348 1.18 -0.45 -14.95
C THR A 348 1.71 -1.33 -16.07
N ASN A 349 2.85 -0.92 -16.62
CA ASN A 349 3.58 -1.58 -17.67
C ASN A 349 4.95 -2.01 -17.16
N ARG A 350 5.65 -2.85 -17.92
CA ARG A 350 7.07 -3.11 -17.71
C ARG A 350 7.87 -1.92 -18.22
N PHE A 351 9.01 -1.64 -17.61
CA PHE A 351 9.96 -0.61 -18.04
C PHE A 351 11.36 -1.20 -18.19
N LEU A 352 12.03 -0.82 -19.27
CA LEU A 352 13.39 -1.26 -19.56
C LEU A 352 14.22 -0.07 -19.99
N ILE A 353 15.43 0.06 -19.45
CA ILE A 353 16.49 0.92 -19.99
C ILE A 353 17.40 0.03 -20.86
N ILE A 354 17.67 0.48 -22.08
CA ILE A 354 18.39 -0.21 -23.13
C ILE A 354 19.75 0.47 -23.31
N THR A 355 20.81 -0.19 -22.86
CA THR A 355 22.19 0.33 -22.96
C THR A 355 23.08 -0.46 -23.93
N ALA A 356 22.61 -1.63 -24.38
CA ALA A 356 23.27 -2.54 -25.33
C ALA A 356 22.29 -3.64 -25.78
N ASP A 357 22.65 -4.42 -26.80
CA ASP A 357 22.02 -5.71 -27.10
C ASP A 357 21.85 -6.55 -25.82
N THR A 358 20.62 -6.97 -25.53
CA THR A 358 20.30 -7.62 -24.25
C THR A 358 19.26 -8.72 -24.43
N THR A 359 19.49 -9.87 -23.81
CA THR A 359 18.46 -10.89 -23.59
C THR A 359 17.92 -10.72 -22.18
N LEU A 360 16.62 -10.42 -22.05
CA LEU A 360 15.99 -10.25 -20.76
C LEU A 360 15.86 -11.59 -20.03
N PRO A 361 15.94 -11.61 -18.69
CA PRO A 361 15.66 -12.82 -17.93
C PRO A 361 14.27 -13.37 -18.24
N VAL A 362 14.14 -14.69 -18.25
CA VAL A 362 12.83 -15.35 -18.31
C VAL A 362 12.04 -15.00 -17.05
N VAL A 363 10.86 -14.42 -17.24
CA VAL A 363 9.94 -14.03 -16.17
C VAL A 363 8.65 -14.81 -16.28
N CYS A 364 7.98 -15.05 -15.15
CA CYS A 364 6.65 -15.64 -15.15
C CYS A 364 5.63 -14.64 -15.71
N TRP A 365 4.61 -15.15 -16.38
CA TRP A 365 3.42 -14.36 -16.71
C TRP A 365 2.92 -13.60 -15.47
N ASP A 366 2.57 -12.32 -15.63
CA ASP A 366 2.12 -11.41 -14.55
C ASP A 366 3.18 -11.11 -13.47
N SER A 367 4.45 -11.40 -13.71
CA SER A 367 5.52 -11.26 -12.70
C SER A 367 6.80 -10.61 -13.22
N CYS A 368 7.50 -9.88 -12.36
CA CYS A 368 8.85 -9.37 -12.63
C CYS A 368 9.97 -10.37 -12.33
N VAL A 369 9.64 -11.58 -11.88
CA VAL A 369 10.61 -12.62 -11.52
C VAL A 369 10.31 -13.92 -12.26
N ALA A 370 11.30 -14.81 -12.36
CA ALA A 370 11.14 -16.14 -12.95
C ALA A 370 10.01 -16.93 -12.28
N CYS A 371 9.36 -17.82 -13.02
CA CYS A 371 8.39 -18.73 -12.44
C CYS A 371 9.05 -19.56 -11.33
N SER A 372 8.34 -19.70 -10.20
CA SER A 372 8.78 -20.57 -9.13
C SER A 372 8.74 -22.01 -9.62
N THR A 373 9.90 -22.65 -9.79
CA THR A 373 10.00 -24.08 -10.13
C THR A 373 9.65 -24.99 -8.96
N THR A 374 9.55 -24.41 -7.76
CA THR A 374 8.89 -24.99 -6.61
C THR A 374 7.41 -24.61 -6.63
N PRO A 375 6.47 -25.52 -6.31
CA PRO A 375 5.07 -25.13 -6.13
C PRO A 375 5.02 -23.93 -5.17
N PRO A 376 4.15 -22.93 -5.41
CA PRO A 376 4.02 -21.82 -4.47
C PRO A 376 3.87 -22.42 -3.07
N PRO A 377 4.60 -21.92 -2.05
CA PRO A 377 4.39 -22.39 -0.71
C PRO A 377 2.87 -22.32 -0.45
N PRO A 378 2.25 -23.40 0.08
CA PRO A 378 0.83 -23.38 0.35
C PRO A 378 0.52 -22.08 1.09
N VAL A 379 -0.46 -21.32 0.58
CA VAL A 379 -0.99 -20.14 1.30
C VAL A 379 -1.20 -20.63 2.73
N ASP A 380 -0.50 -20.03 3.69
CA ASP A 380 -0.46 -20.52 5.07
C ASP A 380 -1.87 -20.45 5.62
N THR A 381 -2.61 -21.54 5.44
CA THR A 381 -4.03 -21.64 5.71
C THR A 381 -4.10 -22.26 7.08
N ASN A 382 -4.29 -21.39 8.06
CA ASN A 382 -4.41 -21.79 9.43
C ASN A 382 -5.87 -22.20 9.69
N TYR A 383 -6.08 -23.41 10.18
CA TYR A 383 -7.38 -23.85 10.64
C TYR A 383 -7.64 -23.27 12.03
N VAL A 384 -8.59 -22.34 12.10
CA VAL A 384 -8.93 -21.63 13.33
C VAL A 384 -10.26 -22.13 13.87
N THR A 385 -10.25 -22.65 15.09
CA THR A 385 -11.44 -23.07 15.84
C THR A 385 -11.92 -21.93 16.73
N PHE A 386 -13.11 -21.42 16.44
CA PHE A 386 -13.82 -20.43 17.23
C PHE A 386 -14.75 -21.14 18.22
N GLN A 387 -14.79 -20.68 19.47
CA GLN A 387 -15.61 -21.28 20.53
C GLN A 387 -16.34 -20.21 21.35
N VAL A 388 -17.66 -20.34 21.51
CA VAL A 388 -18.47 -19.43 22.35
C VAL A 388 -19.40 -20.24 23.26
N ASP A 389 -19.42 -19.90 24.54
CA ASP A 389 -20.32 -20.47 25.53
C ASP A 389 -21.64 -19.68 25.56
N MET A 390 -22.73 -20.36 25.23
CA MET A 390 -24.08 -19.80 25.18
C MET A 390 -24.92 -20.15 26.42
N ASN A 391 -24.40 -20.89 27.40
CA ASN A 391 -25.17 -21.38 28.55
C ASN A 391 -25.76 -20.26 29.42
N GLN A 392 -25.09 -19.11 29.47
CA GLN A 392 -25.53 -17.94 30.24
C GLN A 392 -26.33 -16.94 29.42
N TYR A 393 -26.50 -17.19 28.12
CA TYR A 393 -27.27 -16.30 27.26
C TYR A 393 -28.76 -16.43 27.57
N GLY A 394 -29.35 -15.40 28.17
CA GLY A 394 -30.76 -15.39 28.59
C GLY A 394 -31.78 -15.16 27.47
N GLY A 395 -31.33 -14.92 26.23
CA GLY A 395 -32.19 -14.70 25.08
C GLY A 395 -32.57 -15.98 24.33
N THR A 396 -33.44 -15.86 23.32
CA THR A 396 -33.76 -16.96 22.41
C THR A 396 -32.90 -16.87 21.15
N PHE A 397 -32.31 -17.99 20.73
CA PHE A 397 -31.55 -18.13 19.49
C PHE A 397 -31.79 -19.53 18.90
N THR A 398 -31.50 -19.70 17.61
CA THR A 398 -31.56 -21.01 16.93
C THR A 398 -30.16 -21.54 16.67
N THR A 399 -29.32 -20.75 16.00
CA THR A 399 -27.95 -21.16 15.63
C THR A 399 -27.00 -19.97 15.79
N PRO A 400 -26.01 -20.05 16.69
CA PRO A 400 -24.86 -19.14 16.72
C PRO A 400 -24.00 -19.28 15.47
N GLU A 401 -23.33 -18.20 15.10
CA GLU A 401 -22.50 -18.07 13.91
C GLU A 401 -21.29 -17.18 14.19
N VAL A 402 -20.21 -17.38 13.43
CA VAL A 402 -19.01 -16.53 13.50
C VAL A 402 -18.79 -15.76 12.20
N ASN A 403 -18.68 -14.44 12.31
CA ASN A 403 -18.60 -13.52 11.17
C ASN A 403 -17.38 -12.62 11.33
N GLY A 404 -16.64 -12.36 10.25
CA GLY A 404 -15.45 -11.53 10.33
C GLY A 404 -14.88 -11.10 8.99
N THR A 405 -13.69 -10.50 9.02
CA THR A 405 -12.98 -10.04 7.82
C THR A 405 -12.74 -11.17 6.81
N PHE A 406 -12.48 -12.38 7.29
CA PHE A 406 -12.22 -13.58 6.48
C PHE A 406 -13.43 -14.10 5.69
N ASN A 407 -14.66 -13.68 6.01
CA ASN A 407 -15.86 -14.05 5.26
C ASN A 407 -16.69 -12.83 4.81
N GLY A 408 -16.10 -11.64 4.85
CA GLY A 408 -16.79 -10.39 4.50
C GLY A 408 -18.01 -10.10 5.38
N TRP A 409 -17.97 -10.47 6.66
CA TRP A 409 -19.08 -10.28 7.62
C TRP A 409 -20.40 -10.96 7.20
N CYS A 410 -20.33 -12.05 6.43
CA CYS A 410 -21.52 -12.76 5.96
C CYS A 410 -22.26 -13.51 7.08
N GLY A 411 -23.46 -13.04 7.43
CA GLY A 411 -24.40 -13.77 8.29
C GLY A 411 -24.87 -15.09 7.66
N ASN A 412 -25.08 -16.11 8.47
CA ASN A 412 -25.35 -17.51 8.14
C ASN A 412 -24.27 -18.26 7.35
N CYS A 413 -23.16 -17.63 6.95
CA CYS A 413 -22.12 -18.31 6.18
C CYS A 413 -21.36 -19.36 7.02
N ASN A 414 -21.17 -19.11 8.31
CA ASN A 414 -20.40 -19.98 9.21
C ASN A 414 -21.21 -20.31 10.48
N PRO A 415 -22.27 -21.13 10.37
CA PRO A 415 -23.01 -21.60 11.53
C PRO A 415 -22.10 -22.47 12.40
N MET A 416 -22.17 -22.26 13.71
CA MET A 416 -21.47 -23.06 14.70
C MET A 416 -22.29 -24.29 15.06
N THR A 417 -21.64 -25.28 15.68
CA THR A 417 -22.29 -26.51 16.15
C THR A 417 -21.99 -26.76 17.61
N ASP A 418 -22.98 -27.23 18.37
CA ASP A 418 -22.82 -27.82 19.70
C ASP A 418 -23.00 -29.35 19.58
N ALA A 419 -21.92 -30.03 19.18
CA ALA A 419 -21.99 -31.46 18.81
C ALA A 419 -22.16 -32.40 20.02
N ASN A 420 -21.75 -31.96 21.20
CA ASN A 420 -21.77 -32.72 22.45
C ASN A 420 -22.88 -32.29 23.41
N ALA A 421 -23.67 -31.26 23.05
CA ALA A 421 -24.79 -30.71 23.81
C ALA A 421 -24.37 -30.16 25.18
N ASP A 422 -23.20 -29.51 25.27
CA ASP A 422 -22.71 -28.86 26.49
C ASP A 422 -22.94 -27.34 26.50
N GLY A 423 -23.54 -26.79 25.44
CA GLY A 423 -23.83 -25.36 25.30
C GLY A 423 -22.64 -24.52 24.81
N ILE A 424 -21.50 -25.13 24.51
CA ILE A 424 -20.36 -24.51 23.85
C ILE A 424 -20.49 -24.77 22.34
N TRP A 425 -20.55 -23.68 21.59
CA TRP A 425 -20.71 -23.72 20.14
C TRP A 425 -19.36 -23.52 19.47
N GLU A 426 -19.06 -24.36 18.49
CA GLU A 426 -17.76 -24.39 17.81
C GLU A 426 -17.89 -24.31 16.28
N ALA A 427 -16.95 -23.63 15.65
CA ALA A 427 -16.74 -23.68 14.19
C ALA A 427 -15.24 -23.65 13.89
N THR A 428 -14.78 -24.50 12.97
CA THR A 428 -13.39 -24.48 12.48
C THR A 428 -13.35 -24.00 11.05
N LEU A 429 -12.62 -22.92 10.78
CA LEU A 429 -12.57 -22.28 9.47
C LEU A 429 -11.13 -22.16 8.97
N PRO A 430 -10.89 -22.32 7.65
CA PRO A 430 -9.60 -22.00 7.05
C PRO A 430 -9.41 -20.48 7.00
N ILE A 431 -8.35 -19.97 7.61
CA ILE A 431 -8.01 -18.55 7.65
C ILE A 431 -6.66 -18.34 6.95
N THR A 432 -6.64 -17.46 5.95
CA THR A 432 -5.44 -17.12 5.17
C THR A 432 -4.86 -15.74 5.50
N ALA A 433 -5.49 -15.03 6.44
CA ALA A 433 -5.04 -13.72 6.92
C ALA A 433 -4.25 -13.90 8.23
N ASP A 434 -3.20 -13.10 8.39
CA ASP A 434 -2.40 -13.03 9.62
C ASP A 434 -3.11 -12.28 10.76
N THR A 435 -4.14 -11.50 10.44
CA THR A 435 -4.92 -10.69 11.37
C THR A 435 -6.39 -10.69 10.97
N ILE A 436 -7.27 -10.87 11.95
CA ILE A 436 -8.72 -10.92 11.75
C ILE A 436 -9.48 -10.07 12.77
N GLU A 437 -10.54 -9.43 12.31
CA GLU A 437 -11.62 -8.97 13.18
C GLU A 437 -12.84 -9.88 13.00
N PHE A 438 -13.53 -10.21 14.10
CA PHE A 438 -14.71 -11.08 14.07
C PHE A 438 -15.72 -10.79 15.18
N LYS A 439 -16.91 -11.38 15.09
CA LYS A 439 -17.98 -11.35 16.10
C LYS A 439 -18.72 -12.69 16.10
N TYR A 440 -19.22 -13.07 17.27
CA TYR A 440 -20.31 -14.03 17.35
C TYR A 440 -21.66 -13.32 17.11
N ALA A 441 -22.53 -13.98 16.35
CA ALA A 441 -23.91 -13.56 16.14
C ALA A 441 -24.82 -14.79 16.17
N TYR A 442 -26.12 -14.60 16.00
CA TYR A 442 -27.04 -15.72 15.79
C TYR A 442 -28.18 -15.33 14.85
N ASP A 443 -28.71 -16.34 14.16
CA ASP A 443 -29.87 -16.26 13.28
C ASP A 443 -29.79 -15.10 12.26
N ASN A 444 -28.68 -15.03 11.51
CA ASN A 444 -28.40 -13.98 10.52
C ASN A 444 -28.45 -12.57 11.10
N TRP A 445 -27.57 -12.28 12.06
CA TRP A 445 -27.52 -10.99 12.75
C TRP A 445 -28.82 -10.59 13.46
N THR A 446 -29.74 -11.53 13.75
CA THR A 446 -30.93 -11.24 14.59
C THR A 446 -30.49 -10.80 15.98
N GLY A 447 -29.41 -11.37 16.49
CA GLY A 447 -28.64 -10.82 17.59
C GLY A 447 -27.14 -10.96 17.32
N GLN A 448 -26.37 -10.13 17.99
CA GLN A 448 -24.92 -10.07 17.87
C GLN A 448 -24.33 -9.64 19.20
N GLU A 449 -23.03 -9.87 19.35
CA GLU A 449 -22.35 -9.43 20.54
C GLU A 449 -22.24 -7.90 20.66
N ASN A 450 -22.42 -7.39 21.88
CA ASN A 450 -22.18 -6.01 22.30
C ASN A 450 -20.92 -5.94 23.19
N LEU A 451 -19.77 -5.91 22.53
CA LEU A 451 -18.46 -5.92 23.18
C LEU A 451 -18.04 -4.52 23.67
N THR A 452 -17.40 -4.46 24.83
CA THR A 452 -16.85 -3.21 25.38
C THR A 452 -15.58 -2.78 24.63
N PRO A 453 -15.48 -1.52 24.17
CA PRO A 453 -14.25 -0.97 23.57
C PRO A 453 -13.05 -1.04 24.52
N GLY A 454 -11.86 -1.33 23.99
CA GLY A 454 -10.59 -1.27 24.74
C GLY A 454 -10.25 -2.51 25.55
N LEU A 455 -11.07 -3.57 25.48
CA LEU A 455 -10.74 -4.87 26.08
C LEU A 455 -9.59 -5.55 25.35
N SER A 456 -8.98 -6.54 26.00
CA SER A 456 -7.80 -7.24 25.50
C SER A 456 -8.03 -7.90 24.13
N CYS A 457 -9.23 -8.43 23.91
CA CYS A 457 -9.65 -9.10 22.69
C CYS A 457 -10.43 -8.21 21.71
N THR A 458 -10.57 -6.90 21.94
CA THR A 458 -11.39 -6.04 21.08
C THR A 458 -10.60 -4.98 20.31
N ALA A 459 -11.08 -4.66 19.12
CA ALA A 459 -10.66 -3.50 18.34
C ALA A 459 -11.89 -2.66 18.00
N THR A 460 -11.75 -1.33 18.05
CA THR A 460 -12.83 -0.40 17.69
C THR A 460 -12.43 0.40 16.46
N ASN A 461 -13.11 0.14 15.35
CA ASN A 461 -12.91 0.84 14.09
C ASN A 461 -14.26 1.33 13.54
N GLY A 462 -14.33 2.58 13.07
CA GLY A 462 -15.56 3.15 12.50
C GLY A 462 -16.78 3.13 13.43
N GLY A 463 -16.58 3.09 14.75
CA GLY A 463 -17.66 3.02 15.75
C GLY A 463 -18.17 1.60 16.06
N PHE A 464 -17.59 0.56 15.46
CA PHE A 464 -17.91 -0.83 15.76
C PHE A 464 -16.80 -1.46 16.61
N THR A 465 -17.17 -2.09 17.72
CA THR A 465 -16.25 -2.87 18.55
C THR A 465 -16.38 -4.35 18.21
N ASN A 466 -15.33 -4.90 17.61
CA ASN A 466 -15.23 -6.30 17.19
C ASN A 466 -14.19 -7.04 18.02
N ARG A 467 -14.20 -8.37 17.99
CA ARG A 467 -13.08 -9.18 18.46
C ARG A 467 -11.92 -9.04 17.48
N PHE A 468 -10.69 -9.04 17.97
CA PHE A 468 -9.46 -8.92 17.18
C PHE A 468 -8.48 -10.03 17.54
N ALA A 469 -7.88 -10.65 16.54
CA ALA A 469 -6.88 -11.69 16.73
C ALA A 469 -5.81 -11.68 15.63
N VAL A 470 -4.60 -12.08 16.01
CA VAL A 470 -3.48 -12.34 15.11
C VAL A 470 -3.33 -13.86 14.97
N ILE A 471 -3.31 -14.36 13.74
CA ILE A 471 -3.24 -15.78 13.41
C ILE A 471 -1.86 -16.09 12.82
N THR A 472 -1.04 -16.82 13.57
CA THR A 472 0.33 -17.20 13.15
C THR A 472 0.50 -18.71 12.95
N SER A 473 -0.51 -19.51 13.28
CA SER A 473 -0.57 -20.96 13.10
C SER A 473 -2.02 -21.44 13.23
N ASP A 474 -2.30 -22.73 12.95
CA ASP A 474 -3.52 -23.41 13.41
C ASP A 474 -3.79 -23.05 14.87
N THR A 475 -5.01 -22.59 15.17
CA THR A 475 -5.34 -21.97 16.46
C THR A 475 -6.70 -22.43 16.92
N THR A 476 -6.80 -22.88 18.17
CA THR A 476 -8.10 -23.04 18.85
C THR A 476 -8.22 -21.91 19.85
N PHE A 477 -9.16 -20.98 19.64
CA PHE A 477 -9.41 -19.92 20.60
C PHE A 477 -10.00 -20.51 21.88
N ALA A 478 -9.65 -19.91 23.02
CA ALA A 478 -10.27 -20.27 24.29
C ALA A 478 -11.78 -20.05 24.23
N VAL A 479 -12.53 -20.90 24.93
CA VAL A 479 -13.97 -20.73 25.13
C VAL A 479 -14.22 -19.41 25.87
N VAL A 480 -15.02 -18.54 25.25
CA VAL A 480 -15.41 -17.24 25.81
C VAL A 480 -16.90 -17.19 26.07
N CYS A 481 -17.31 -16.41 27.07
CA CYS A 481 -18.72 -16.12 27.29
C CYS A 481 -19.24 -15.17 26.21
N TRP A 482 -20.52 -15.31 25.87
CA TRP A 482 -21.22 -14.32 25.05
C TRP A 482 -21.01 -12.89 25.60
N ASP A 483 -20.71 -11.92 24.74
CA ASP A 483 -20.40 -10.53 25.08
C ASP A 483 -19.11 -10.31 25.90
N SER A 484 -18.25 -11.32 26.05
CA SER A 484 -17.06 -11.25 26.91
C SER A 484 -15.78 -11.71 26.21
N CYS A 485 -14.63 -11.14 26.61
CA CYS A 485 -13.31 -11.62 26.21
C CYS A 485 -12.83 -12.84 27.01
N VAL A 486 -13.56 -13.24 28.06
CA VAL A 486 -13.15 -14.31 28.99
C VAL A 486 -14.23 -15.38 29.12
N ALA A 487 -13.86 -16.54 29.65
CA ALA A 487 -14.78 -17.65 29.91
C ALA A 487 -15.92 -17.23 30.86
N CYS A 488 -17.09 -17.87 30.73
CA CYS A 488 -18.19 -17.64 31.63
C CYS A 488 -17.79 -17.98 33.08
N VAL A 489 -18.11 -17.09 34.02
CA VAL A 489 -17.93 -17.36 35.45
C VAL A 489 -19.19 -18.05 35.99
N ASP A 490 -19.00 -19.16 36.70
CA ASP A 490 -20.10 -19.90 37.34
C ASP A 490 -20.70 -19.07 38.48
N THR A 491 -21.71 -18.26 38.15
CA THR A 491 -22.31 -17.29 39.07
C THR A 491 -23.35 -17.97 39.95
N THR A 492 -22.88 -18.71 40.97
CA THR A 492 -23.73 -19.06 42.12
C THR A 492 -23.92 -17.93 43.11
N MET A 493 -23.38 -16.72 42.90
CA MET A 493 -23.79 -15.52 43.65
C MET A 493 -23.73 -14.25 42.81
N ASN A 494 -24.71 -13.38 43.06
CA ASN A 494 -25.05 -12.18 42.32
C ASN A 494 -24.28 -10.94 42.83
N VAL A 495 -24.22 -9.93 41.95
CA VAL A 495 -24.04 -8.48 42.15
C VAL A 495 -22.63 -7.92 41.93
N GLY A 496 -22.47 -7.29 40.75
CA GLY A 496 -21.65 -6.10 40.56
C GLY A 496 -20.17 -6.39 40.29
N GLU A 497 -19.71 -6.02 39.09
CA GLU A 497 -18.30 -5.84 38.78
C GLU A 497 -17.75 -4.72 39.69
N LEU A 498 -17.33 -5.10 40.89
CA LEU A 498 -16.57 -4.26 41.80
C LEU A 498 -15.11 -4.56 41.49
N ASP A 499 -14.38 -3.59 40.93
CA ASP A 499 -12.93 -3.70 40.76
C ASP A 499 -12.28 -3.74 42.15
N VAL A 500 -12.02 -4.96 42.65
CA VAL A 500 -11.50 -5.22 43.99
C VAL A 500 -10.01 -4.88 44.10
N PHE A 501 -9.35 -4.72 42.95
CA PHE A 501 -8.00 -4.22 42.83
C PHE A 501 -8.10 -2.71 42.58
N GLY A 502 -7.62 -1.88 43.52
CA GLY A 502 -7.50 -0.44 43.26
C GLY A 502 -6.52 -0.16 42.09
N ASN A 503 -6.14 1.10 41.84
CA ASN A 503 -5.26 1.49 40.73
C ASN A 503 -4.09 0.51 40.48
N VAL A 504 -4.24 -0.36 39.48
CA VAL A 504 -3.21 -1.30 39.06
C VAL A 504 -2.28 -0.58 38.11
N SER A 505 -0.97 -0.68 38.36
CA SER A 505 0.07 -0.08 37.54
C SER A 505 1.17 -1.10 37.25
N ILE A 506 1.62 -1.13 36.00
CA ILE A 506 2.69 -2.01 35.52
C ILE A 506 3.80 -1.13 34.97
N TYR A 507 5.00 -1.19 35.56
CA TYR A 507 6.14 -0.37 35.15
C TYR A 507 7.50 -1.05 35.36
N PRO A 508 8.52 -0.73 34.56
CA PRO A 508 8.45 0.11 33.36
C PRO A 508 7.64 -0.56 32.24
N ASN A 509 6.91 0.25 31.48
CA ASN A 509 6.22 -0.17 30.26
C ASN A 509 6.53 0.89 29.18
N PRO A 510 7.34 0.57 28.15
CA PRO A 510 7.88 -0.76 27.81
C PRO A 510 8.89 -1.31 28.83
N ALA A 511 8.87 -2.63 29.01
CA ALA A 511 9.76 -3.39 29.87
C ALA A 511 10.94 -3.97 29.07
N GLN A 512 12.12 -4.05 29.68
CA GLN A 512 13.28 -4.73 29.08
C GLN A 512 13.46 -6.12 29.72
N ASP A 513 13.84 -6.14 31.00
CA ASP A 513 14.17 -7.37 31.73
C ASP A 513 13.25 -7.64 32.92
N GLN A 514 12.53 -6.63 33.42
CA GLN A 514 11.69 -6.74 34.62
C GLN A 514 10.48 -5.82 34.54
N ILE A 515 9.37 -6.25 35.12
CA ILE A 515 8.21 -5.40 35.43
C ILE A 515 7.93 -5.40 36.92
N THR A 516 7.35 -4.31 37.40
CA THR A 516 6.74 -4.20 38.74
C THR A 516 5.23 -4.06 38.56
N ILE A 517 4.48 -4.93 39.21
CA ILE A 517 3.01 -4.86 39.29
C ILE A 517 2.66 -4.31 40.67
N ALA A 518 2.15 -3.08 40.69
CA ALA A 518 1.70 -2.41 41.91
C ALA A 518 0.18 -2.22 41.90
N ALA A 519 -0.50 -2.69 42.94
CA ALA A 519 -1.94 -2.55 43.13
C ALA A 519 -2.33 -2.44 44.61
N ASP A 520 -3.35 -1.64 44.90
CA ASP A 520 -3.99 -1.58 46.22
C ASP A 520 -4.92 -2.79 46.39
N ALA A 521 -4.39 -3.89 46.93
CA ALA A 521 -5.08 -5.17 47.14
C ALA A 521 -5.53 -5.36 48.60
N ASN A 522 -6.14 -4.33 49.20
CA ASN A 522 -6.44 -4.31 50.64
C ASN A 522 -7.44 -5.41 51.03
N GLY A 523 -6.97 -6.40 51.79
CA GLY A 523 -7.81 -7.47 52.35
C GLY A 523 -7.89 -8.74 51.50
N LEU A 524 -7.25 -8.77 50.33
CA LEU A 524 -7.18 -9.95 49.49
C LEU A 524 -6.12 -10.94 50.00
N THR A 525 -6.47 -12.23 50.01
CA THR A 525 -5.54 -13.34 50.27
C THR A 525 -5.47 -14.24 49.05
N ASN A 526 -4.30 -14.86 48.80
CA ASN A 526 -4.06 -15.76 47.66
C ASN A 526 -4.24 -15.09 46.28
N VAL A 527 -3.49 -14.02 46.02
CA VAL A 527 -3.50 -13.38 44.70
C VAL A 527 -2.61 -14.16 43.76
N SER A 528 -3.16 -14.68 42.65
CA SER A 528 -2.35 -15.23 41.55
C SER A 528 -2.10 -14.15 40.50
N ILE A 529 -0.89 -14.13 39.96
CA ILE A 529 -0.51 -13.29 38.83
C ILE A 529 -0.06 -14.22 37.71
N GLU A 530 -0.68 -14.07 36.55
CA GLU A 530 -0.37 -14.82 35.33
C GLU A 530 0.06 -13.84 34.25
N ILE A 531 1.18 -14.12 33.58
CA ILE A 531 1.56 -13.42 32.35
C ILE A 531 1.17 -14.33 31.20
N ILE A 532 0.36 -13.80 30.31
CA ILE A 532 -0.17 -14.49 29.15
C ILE A 532 0.51 -13.91 27.90
N GLY A 533 1.07 -14.79 27.08
CA GLY A 533 1.67 -14.43 25.79
C GLY A 533 0.62 -14.13 24.73
N ALA A 534 1.06 -13.63 23.58
CA ALA A 534 0.17 -13.28 22.46
C ALA A 534 -0.70 -14.45 21.93
N LEU A 535 -0.32 -15.71 22.19
CA LEU A 535 -1.09 -16.90 21.79
C LEU A 535 -2.04 -17.40 22.90
N GLY A 536 -2.28 -16.62 23.94
CA GLY A 536 -3.23 -16.94 25.02
C GLY A 536 -2.71 -17.95 26.06
N GLN A 537 -1.48 -18.44 25.93
CA GLN A 537 -0.83 -19.33 26.88
C GLN A 537 -0.23 -18.56 28.07
N THR A 538 -0.37 -19.09 29.28
CA THR A 538 0.35 -18.60 30.46
C THR A 538 1.85 -18.87 30.29
N VAL A 539 2.64 -17.82 30.10
CA VAL A 539 4.09 -17.89 29.94
C VAL A 539 4.83 -17.75 31.27
N LEU A 540 4.25 -17.05 32.25
CA LEU A 540 4.75 -16.98 33.63
C LEU A 540 3.58 -16.98 34.61
N SER A 541 3.80 -17.53 35.81
CA SER A 541 2.83 -17.46 36.90
C SER A 541 3.56 -17.29 38.23
N THR A 542 3.02 -16.43 39.09
CA THR A 542 3.46 -16.26 40.47
C THR A 542 2.27 -16.06 41.38
N SER A 543 2.47 -16.16 42.69
CA SER A 543 1.43 -15.91 43.68
C SER A 543 1.99 -15.03 44.79
N SER A 544 1.17 -14.12 45.29
CA SER A 544 1.51 -13.25 46.42
C SER A 544 0.47 -13.36 47.52
N ALA A 545 0.95 -13.37 48.76
CA ALA A 545 0.13 -13.37 49.97
C ALA A 545 0.06 -11.98 50.62
N ALA A 546 0.52 -10.92 49.94
CA ALA A 546 0.64 -9.60 50.52
C ALA A 546 -0.67 -8.79 50.44
N ALA A 547 -1.00 -8.09 51.53
CA ALA A 547 -2.15 -7.16 51.62
C ALA A 547 -2.00 -5.89 50.73
N LYS A 548 -0.86 -5.74 50.05
CA LYS A 548 -0.58 -4.78 48.98
C LYS A 548 0.27 -5.47 47.94
N LEU A 549 -0.12 -5.38 46.67
CA LEU A 549 0.63 -5.97 45.57
C LEU A 549 1.72 -4.98 45.16
N ASN A 550 2.99 -5.40 45.25
CA ASN A 550 4.14 -4.67 44.72
C ASN A 550 5.21 -5.68 44.32
N GLU A 551 4.87 -6.51 43.34
CA GLU A 551 5.66 -7.67 42.94
C GLU A 551 6.52 -7.34 41.73
N ALA A 552 7.81 -7.65 41.83
CA ALA A 552 8.75 -7.47 40.74
C ALA A 552 8.95 -8.82 40.02
N ILE A 553 8.57 -8.88 38.75
CA ILE A 553 8.58 -10.10 37.93
C ILE A 553 9.67 -9.97 36.87
N ASP A 554 10.59 -10.94 36.87
CA ASP A 554 11.60 -11.11 35.83
C ASP A 554 10.92 -11.58 34.53
N VAL A 555 11.09 -10.79 33.47
CA VAL A 555 10.56 -11.06 32.13
C VAL A 555 11.68 -11.18 31.09
N SER A 556 12.94 -11.24 31.52
CA SER A 556 14.13 -11.31 30.65
C SER A 556 14.15 -12.56 29.75
N SER A 557 13.45 -13.63 30.13
CA SER A 557 13.33 -14.85 29.33
C SER A 557 12.23 -14.79 28.27
N LEU A 558 11.37 -13.78 28.29
CA LEU A 558 10.28 -13.60 27.33
C LEU A 558 10.77 -12.84 26.09
N GLU A 559 10.20 -13.11 24.92
CA GLU A 559 10.56 -12.44 23.67
C GLU A 559 9.95 -11.02 23.58
N ASN A 560 10.50 -10.16 22.71
CA ASN A 560 9.91 -8.85 22.44
C ASN A 560 8.46 -9.01 21.94
N GLY A 561 7.53 -8.23 22.47
CA GLY A 561 6.11 -8.36 22.12
C GLY A 561 5.14 -7.86 23.20
N PHE A 562 3.85 -8.02 22.94
CA PHE A 562 2.78 -7.68 23.89
C PHE A 562 2.42 -8.86 24.78
N TYR A 563 2.19 -8.57 26.05
CA TYR A 563 1.80 -9.53 27.06
C TYR A 563 0.64 -8.99 27.90
N VAL A 564 -0.18 -9.89 28.41
CA VAL A 564 -1.28 -9.58 29.33
C VAL A 564 -0.92 -10.08 30.71
N VAL A 565 -1.01 -9.21 31.71
CA VAL A 565 -0.99 -9.60 33.13
C VAL A 565 -2.42 -9.83 33.57
N VAL A 566 -2.70 -11.01 34.11
CA VAL A 566 -3.96 -11.36 34.77
C VAL A 566 -3.71 -11.53 36.26
N ILE A 567 -4.42 -10.76 37.07
CA ILE A 567 -4.36 -10.80 38.53
C ILE A 567 -5.68 -11.41 39.01
N ARG A 568 -5.65 -12.55 39.70
CA ARG A 568 -6.85 -13.21 40.23
C ARG A 568 -6.81 -13.31 41.75
N SER A 569 -7.98 -13.17 42.37
CA SER A 569 -8.24 -13.48 43.77
C SER A 569 -9.60 -14.18 43.91
N GLU A 570 -9.95 -14.61 45.12
CA GLU A 570 -11.29 -15.17 45.39
C GLU A 570 -12.42 -14.15 45.19
N GLU A 571 -12.12 -12.85 45.23
CA GLU A 571 -13.13 -11.78 45.15
C GLU A 571 -13.21 -11.09 43.78
N GLY A 572 -12.22 -11.27 42.89
CA GLY A 572 -12.21 -10.60 41.59
C GLY A 572 -10.99 -10.90 40.72
N ILE A 573 -11.03 -10.38 39.49
CA ILE A 573 -9.98 -10.52 38.47
C ILE A 573 -9.69 -9.14 37.88
N HIS A 574 -8.42 -8.84 37.60
CA HIS A 574 -7.99 -7.64 36.88
C HIS A 574 -7.02 -8.00 35.76
N GLU A 575 -7.13 -7.32 34.61
CA GLU A 575 -6.27 -7.53 33.45
C GLU A 575 -5.63 -6.23 32.99
N SER A 576 -4.33 -6.26 32.69
CA SER A 576 -3.61 -5.10 32.15
C SER A 576 -2.51 -5.51 31.19
N LYS A 577 -2.24 -4.67 30.18
CA LYS A 577 -1.28 -4.95 29.10
C LYS A 577 0.07 -4.29 29.41
N PHE A 578 1.15 -4.97 29.02
CA PHE A 578 2.48 -4.37 28.95
C PHE A 578 3.25 -4.88 27.73
N MET A 579 4.24 -4.09 27.30
CA MET A 579 5.11 -4.42 26.17
C MET A 579 6.50 -4.77 26.68
N ILE A 580 7.12 -5.79 26.07
CA ILE A 580 8.55 -6.03 26.17
C ILE A 580 9.22 -5.51 24.90
N ALA A 581 10.16 -4.57 25.06
CA ALA A 581 10.94 -3.99 23.97
C ALA A 581 12.40 -3.81 24.42
N ARG A 582 13.26 -4.73 23.96
CA ARG A 582 14.72 -4.69 24.14
C ARG A 582 15.44 -4.16 22.92
#